data_AF-A0A1F7XRZ7-F1
#
_entry.id   AF-A0A1F7XRZ7-F1
#
_cell.length_a   1.000
_cell.length_b   1.000
_cell.length_c   1.000
_cell.angle_alpha   90.00
_cell.angle_beta   90.00
_cell.angle_gamma   90.00
#
_symmetry.space_group_name_H-M   'P 1'
#
loop_
_entity.id
_entity.type
_entity.pdbx_description
1 polymer ?
#
loop_
_entity_poly.entity_id
_entity_poly.type
_entity_poly.pdbx_seq_one_letter_code
_entity_poly.pdbx_strand_id
1 'polypeptide(L)'
;MKRIFSLFLVLVLLAIPVTNVFAGFDEFGYNDVAGIFNGSAGGWCASKGWGWDCTGYPSMIPYANDHLVMKWNAEWDRGNAEGWSNPPYAAWENNEWNGMVPGGSQSVWHYKIVWVGPCTEGATLPEGGYCIWGQFETIMDQGIDLNSEPIHSWYAHANPTGYGSYP
;
A
#
# COMPACT_ATOMS: atom_id res chain seq x y z
N MET A 1 -45.01 9.11 -39.04
CA MET A 1 -43.75 8.33 -39.16
C MET A 1 -42.50 9.09 -38.74
N LYS A 2 -42.32 10.40 -39.02
CA LYS A 2 -41.12 11.16 -38.59
C LYS A 2 -40.95 11.34 -37.07
N ARG A 3 -42.04 11.39 -36.29
CA ARG A 3 -41.99 11.62 -34.82
C ARG A 3 -41.61 10.38 -34.00
N ILE A 4 -41.81 9.18 -34.53
CA ILE A 4 -41.47 7.91 -33.84
C ILE A 4 -39.97 7.63 -34.00
N PHE A 5 -39.38 8.01 -35.13
CA PHE A 5 -37.94 7.90 -35.38
C PHE A 5 -37.10 8.79 -34.45
N SER A 6 -37.59 10.00 -34.12
CA SER A 6 -36.91 10.90 -33.18
C SER A 6 -36.94 10.40 -31.73
N LEU A 7 -37.96 9.64 -31.31
CA LEU A 7 -38.02 9.10 -29.96
C LEU A 7 -37.05 7.92 -29.75
N PHE A 8 -36.87 7.09 -30.77
CA PHE A 8 -35.94 5.95 -30.73
C PHE A 8 -34.47 6.39 -30.70
N LEU A 9 -34.13 7.48 -31.41
CA LEU A 9 -32.77 8.01 -31.41
C LEU A 9 -32.35 8.60 -30.05
N VAL A 10 -33.29 9.21 -29.32
CA VAL A 10 -33.03 9.79 -27.98
C VAL A 10 -32.87 8.69 -26.91
N LEU A 11 -33.57 7.55 -27.04
CA LEU A 11 -33.43 6.43 -26.10
C LEU A 11 -32.10 5.68 -26.25
N VAL A 12 -31.58 5.57 -27.48
CA VAL A 12 -30.29 4.90 -27.75
C VAL A 12 -29.10 5.77 -27.27
N LEU A 13 -29.23 7.09 -27.27
CA LEU A 13 -28.22 8.01 -26.74
C LEU A 13 -28.11 8.03 -25.20
N LEU A 14 -29.14 7.56 -24.49
CA LEU A 14 -29.14 7.42 -23.01
C LEU A 14 -28.55 6.08 -22.54
N ALA A 15 -28.25 5.16 -23.45
CA ALA A 15 -27.67 3.85 -23.16
C ALA A 15 -26.15 3.82 -23.38
N ILE A 16 -25.48 4.97 -23.38
CA ILE A 16 -24.02 5.00 -23.29
C ILE A 16 -23.69 4.65 -21.83
N PRO A 17 -23.07 3.49 -21.53
CA PRO A 17 -22.56 3.26 -20.20
C PRO A 17 -21.56 4.36 -19.91
N VAL A 18 -21.87 5.21 -18.93
CA VAL A 18 -20.89 6.11 -18.35
C VAL A 18 -19.88 5.19 -17.68
N THR A 19 -18.82 4.81 -18.40
CA THR A 19 -17.64 4.24 -17.78
C THR A 19 -17.08 5.36 -16.92
N ASN A 20 -17.44 5.38 -15.64
CA ASN A 20 -16.84 6.26 -14.65
C ASN A 20 -15.37 5.87 -14.53
N VAL A 21 -14.53 6.33 -15.45
CA VAL A 21 -13.08 6.33 -15.31
C VAL A 21 -12.71 7.58 -14.51
N PHE A 22 -13.24 7.63 -13.29
CA PHE A 22 -12.69 8.38 -12.18
C PHE A 22 -12.57 7.34 -11.07
N ALA A 23 -11.56 6.48 -11.17
CA ALA A 23 -11.23 5.57 -10.09
C ALA A 23 -10.66 6.44 -8.96
N GLY A 24 -11.56 6.92 -8.09
CA GLY A 24 -11.21 7.50 -6.81
C GLY A 24 -10.72 6.41 -5.87
N PHE A 25 -10.92 6.61 -4.57
CA PHE A 25 -10.70 5.55 -3.60
C PHE A 25 -11.81 4.49 -3.72
N ASP A 26 -11.44 3.21 -3.67
CA ASP A 26 -12.35 2.08 -3.52
C ASP A 26 -12.90 1.98 -2.07
N GLU A 27 -13.72 0.97 -1.79
CA GLU A 27 -14.29 0.76 -0.45
C GLU A 27 -13.26 0.41 0.63
N PHE A 28 -12.06 -0.02 0.26
CA PHE A 28 -10.99 -0.41 1.18
C PHE A 28 -10.02 0.74 1.46
N GLY A 29 -9.96 1.73 0.57
CA GLY A 29 -9.07 2.88 0.65
C GLY A 29 -7.98 2.92 -0.41
N TYR A 30 -8.04 2.09 -1.47
CA TYR A 30 -7.10 2.11 -2.59
C TYR A 30 -7.52 3.07 -3.70
N ASN A 31 -6.56 3.82 -4.21
CA ASN A 31 -6.63 4.48 -5.51
C ASN A 31 -5.44 4.00 -6.34
N ASP A 32 -5.65 2.91 -7.08
CA ASP A 32 -4.60 2.25 -7.87
C ASP A 32 -4.10 3.12 -9.02
N VAL A 33 -4.95 4.02 -9.56
CA VAL A 33 -4.52 4.97 -10.60
C VAL A 33 -3.51 5.98 -10.04
N ALA A 34 -3.66 6.38 -8.77
CA ALA A 34 -2.76 7.29 -8.09
C ALA A 34 -1.58 6.60 -7.41
N GLY A 35 -1.61 5.26 -7.25
CA GLY A 35 -0.63 4.52 -6.46
C GLY A 35 -0.70 4.86 -4.97
N ILE A 36 -1.92 5.00 -4.43
CA ILE A 36 -2.13 5.44 -3.04
C ILE A 36 -3.14 4.54 -2.33
N PHE A 37 -2.81 4.17 -1.10
CA PHE A 37 -3.77 3.69 -0.11
C PHE A 37 -3.93 4.76 0.97
N ASN A 38 -5.16 5.05 1.37
CA ASN A 38 -5.46 5.97 2.46
C ASN A 38 -6.73 5.49 3.18
N GLY A 39 -6.55 4.81 4.30
CA GLY A 39 -7.65 4.12 4.99
C GLY A 39 -7.25 3.59 6.35
N SER A 40 -8.00 2.61 6.86
CA SER A 40 -7.58 1.85 8.04
C SER A 40 -6.79 0.61 7.64
N ALA A 41 -5.93 0.12 8.52
CA ALA A 41 -5.29 -1.18 8.34
C ALA A 41 -6.31 -2.32 8.17
N GLY A 42 -7.48 -2.21 8.82
CA GLY A 42 -8.61 -3.11 8.61
C GLY A 42 -9.13 -3.11 7.17
N GLY A 43 -9.16 -1.95 6.51
CA GLY A 43 -9.47 -1.86 5.07
C GLY A 43 -8.43 -2.58 4.21
N TRP A 44 -7.15 -2.41 4.54
CA TRP A 44 -6.07 -3.17 3.91
C TRP A 44 -6.21 -4.70 4.14
N CYS A 45 -6.53 -5.15 5.35
CA CYS A 45 -6.81 -6.56 5.64
C CYS A 45 -8.03 -7.08 4.87
N ALA A 46 -9.10 -6.28 4.80
CA ALA A 46 -10.33 -6.65 4.09
C ALA A 46 -10.09 -6.81 2.58
N SER A 47 -9.25 -5.98 1.96
CA SER A 47 -8.88 -6.11 0.54
C SER A 47 -8.17 -7.43 0.23
N LYS A 48 -7.48 -8.02 1.22
CA LYS A 48 -6.84 -9.35 1.14
C LYS A 48 -7.76 -10.51 1.49
N GLY A 49 -9.02 -10.23 1.85
CA GLY A 49 -9.98 -11.25 2.31
C GLY A 49 -9.74 -11.70 3.76
N TRP A 50 -9.00 -10.93 4.56
CA TRP A 50 -8.68 -11.25 5.97
C TRP A 50 -9.64 -10.63 6.98
N GLY A 51 -10.69 -9.96 6.50
CA GLY A 51 -11.67 -9.27 7.34
C GLY A 51 -11.19 -7.90 7.81
N TRP A 52 -12.15 -7.04 8.18
CA TRP A 52 -11.89 -5.68 8.69
C TRP A 52 -11.22 -5.66 10.07
N ASP A 53 -11.34 -6.75 10.81
CA ASP A 53 -10.69 -6.98 12.10
C ASP A 53 -9.34 -7.70 11.96
N CYS A 54 -8.88 -7.92 10.72
CA CYS A 54 -7.64 -8.63 10.40
C CYS A 54 -7.57 -10.06 10.96
N THR A 55 -8.70 -10.73 11.21
CA THR A 55 -8.74 -12.11 11.75
C THR A 55 -8.04 -13.14 10.86
N GLY A 56 -7.97 -12.90 9.55
CA GLY A 56 -7.22 -13.72 8.60
C GLY A 56 -5.70 -13.57 8.68
N TYR A 57 -5.20 -12.54 9.39
CA TYR A 57 -3.78 -12.31 9.62
C TYR A 57 -3.52 -11.87 11.07
N PRO A 58 -3.43 -12.82 12.02
CA PRO A 58 -3.52 -12.53 13.46
C PRO A 58 -2.52 -11.50 14.01
N SER A 59 -1.33 -11.37 13.43
CA SER A 59 -0.35 -10.35 13.83
C SER A 59 -0.82 -8.92 13.57
N MET A 60 -1.82 -8.73 12.69
CA MET A 60 -2.38 -7.43 12.34
C MET A 60 -3.60 -7.02 13.15
N ILE A 61 -4.17 -7.92 13.95
CA ILE A 61 -5.35 -7.63 14.80
C ILE A 61 -5.14 -6.38 15.68
N PRO A 62 -3.98 -6.19 16.36
CA PRO A 62 -3.77 -5.00 17.19
C PRO A 62 -3.78 -3.68 16.41
N TYR A 63 -3.52 -3.75 15.10
CA TYR A 63 -3.37 -2.59 14.23
C TYR A 63 -4.61 -2.33 13.37
N ALA A 64 -5.66 -3.16 13.42
CA ALA A 64 -6.80 -3.09 12.51
C ALA A 64 -7.48 -1.70 12.46
N ASN A 65 -7.46 -0.94 13.56
CA ASN A 65 -8.01 0.41 13.63
C ASN A 65 -7.02 1.52 13.29
N ASP A 66 -5.75 1.21 13.07
CA ASP A 66 -4.73 2.20 12.75
C ASP A 66 -5.02 2.83 11.40
N HIS A 67 -4.74 4.14 11.31
CA HIS A 67 -4.78 4.82 10.03
C HIS A 67 -3.49 4.52 9.26
N LEU A 68 -3.66 4.12 8.01
CA LEU A 68 -2.58 3.67 7.16
C LEU A 68 -2.61 4.50 5.86
N VAL A 69 -1.45 5.09 5.54
CA VAL A 69 -1.21 5.74 4.25
C VAL A 69 -0.06 5.01 3.57
N MET A 70 -0.33 4.47 2.38
CA MET A 70 0.71 3.87 1.55
C MET A 70 0.81 4.61 0.23
N LYS A 71 2.03 4.69 -0.31
CA LYS A 71 2.28 5.21 -1.66
C LYS A 71 3.27 4.31 -2.36
N TRP A 72 3.07 4.05 -3.64
CA TRP A 72 3.98 3.23 -4.43
C TRP A 72 4.13 3.79 -5.85
N ASN A 73 5.11 3.28 -6.59
CA ASN A 73 5.27 3.61 -8.00
C ASN A 73 4.69 2.53 -8.92
N ALA A 74 4.59 2.85 -10.22
CA ALA A 74 4.07 1.94 -11.23
C ALA A 74 4.83 0.60 -11.34
N GLU A 75 6.09 0.54 -10.91
CA GLU A 75 6.87 -0.70 -10.89
C GLU A 75 6.37 -1.68 -9.81
N TRP A 76 5.78 -1.17 -8.74
CA TRP A 76 5.09 -1.98 -7.74
C TRP A 76 3.87 -2.67 -8.33
N ASP A 77 3.06 -1.93 -9.10
CA ASP A 77 1.90 -2.49 -9.80
C ASP A 77 2.32 -3.51 -10.85
N ARG A 78 3.38 -3.20 -11.63
CA ARG A 78 3.98 -4.14 -12.59
C ARG A 78 4.41 -5.43 -11.90
N GLY A 79 5.15 -5.32 -10.81
CA GLY A 79 5.62 -6.46 -10.03
C GLY A 79 4.47 -7.33 -9.50
N ASN A 80 3.41 -6.72 -8.96
CA ASN A 80 2.22 -7.47 -8.53
C ASN A 80 1.51 -8.17 -9.69
N ALA A 81 1.33 -7.47 -10.82
CA ALA A 81 0.67 -8.02 -12.00
C ALA A 81 1.44 -9.19 -12.63
N GLU A 82 2.78 -9.13 -12.59
CA GLU A 82 3.68 -10.14 -13.14
C GLU A 82 4.06 -11.21 -12.10
N GLY A 83 3.58 -11.12 -10.86
CA GLY A 83 3.98 -12.02 -9.78
C GLY A 83 5.48 -12.00 -9.53
N TRP A 84 6.12 -10.86 -9.73
CA TRP A 84 7.56 -10.62 -9.56
C TRP A 84 8.46 -11.51 -10.45
N SER A 85 7.95 -12.04 -11.58
CA SER A 85 8.67 -13.02 -12.41
C SER A 85 9.68 -12.45 -13.41
N ASN A 86 9.60 -11.15 -13.77
CA ASN A 86 10.46 -10.51 -14.77
C ASN A 86 11.35 -9.40 -14.17
N PRO A 87 12.34 -9.75 -13.34
CA PRO A 87 13.29 -8.77 -12.81
C PRO A 87 14.15 -8.15 -13.93
N PRO A 88 14.73 -6.95 -13.73
CA PRO A 88 14.69 -6.15 -12.50
C PRO A 88 13.44 -5.26 -12.38
N TYR A 89 13.04 -4.96 -11.14
CA TYR A 89 12.00 -3.97 -10.85
C TYR A 89 12.62 -2.76 -10.15
N ALA A 90 12.18 -1.56 -10.52
CA ALA A 90 12.49 -0.35 -9.74
C ALA A 90 11.36 -0.02 -8.75
N ALA A 91 10.73 -1.05 -8.18
CA ALA A 91 9.56 -0.92 -7.32
C ALA A 91 9.94 -0.33 -5.96
N TRP A 92 9.12 0.58 -5.45
CA TRP A 92 9.23 1.09 -4.10
C TRP A 92 7.85 1.35 -3.50
N GLU A 93 7.77 1.25 -2.18
CA GLU A 93 6.63 1.72 -1.42
C GLU A 93 7.06 2.56 -0.20
N ASN A 94 6.17 3.47 0.17
CA ASN A 94 6.19 4.21 1.41
C ASN A 94 4.99 3.78 2.24
N ASN A 95 5.20 3.57 3.53
CA ASN A 95 4.19 3.00 4.40
C ASN A 95 4.17 3.75 5.74
N GLU A 96 3.10 4.49 6.01
CA GLU A 96 2.93 5.34 7.19
C GLU A 96 1.75 4.82 8.03
N TRP A 97 2.07 4.33 9.23
CA TRP A 97 1.12 3.82 10.22
C TRP A 97 0.88 4.85 11.31
N ASN A 98 -0.38 5.07 11.66
CA ASN A 98 -0.78 5.94 12.76
C ASN A 98 -1.92 5.32 13.58
N GLY A 99 -1.56 4.68 14.68
CA GLY A 99 -2.45 4.13 15.69
C GLY A 99 -2.89 5.12 16.77
N MET A 100 -2.53 6.42 16.66
CA MET A 100 -2.97 7.48 17.60
C MET A 100 -4.41 7.93 17.31
N VAL A 101 -5.31 6.95 17.17
CA VAL A 101 -6.73 7.11 16.89
C VAL A 101 -7.54 6.33 17.93
N PRO A 102 -8.84 6.65 18.14
CA PRO A 102 -9.68 5.90 19.05
C PRO A 102 -9.70 4.40 18.70
N GLY A 103 -9.24 3.56 19.63
CA GLY A 103 -9.17 2.10 19.45
C GLY A 103 -8.01 1.59 18.58
N GLY A 104 -7.08 2.46 18.16
CA GLY A 104 -5.86 2.08 17.46
C GLY A 104 -4.77 1.52 18.40
N SER A 105 -3.71 1.00 17.80
CA SER A 105 -2.56 0.34 18.45
C SER A 105 -1.74 1.25 19.35
N GLN A 106 -1.96 2.57 19.29
CA GLN A 106 -1.13 3.59 19.93
C GLN A 106 0.33 3.58 19.44
N SER A 107 0.60 3.01 18.26
CA SER A 107 1.91 3.00 17.62
C SER A 107 1.92 3.89 16.38
N VAL A 108 3.07 4.46 16.04
CA VAL A 108 3.28 5.22 14.81
C VAL A 108 4.54 4.69 14.16
N TRP A 109 4.50 4.39 12.86
CA TRP A 109 5.66 3.91 12.11
C TRP A 109 5.72 4.54 10.72
N HIS A 110 6.93 4.76 10.23
CA HIS A 110 7.20 5.17 8.86
C HIS A 110 8.22 4.23 8.26
N TYR A 111 7.87 3.59 7.14
CA TYR A 111 8.78 2.73 6.38
C TYR A 111 9.02 3.29 4.98
N LYS A 112 10.23 3.07 4.47
CA LYS A 112 10.58 3.16 3.06
C LYS A 112 11.14 1.83 2.62
N ILE A 113 10.55 1.28 1.57
CA ILE A 113 10.84 -0.08 1.09
C ILE A 113 11.13 -0.02 -0.41
N VAL A 114 12.14 -0.76 -0.86
CA VAL A 114 12.55 -0.85 -2.28
C VAL A 114 12.78 -2.30 -2.68
N TRP A 115 12.55 -2.62 -3.95
CA TRP A 115 12.90 -3.94 -4.49
C TRP A 115 14.41 -4.05 -4.69
N VAL A 116 15.00 -5.16 -4.25
CA VAL A 116 16.46 -5.42 -4.35
C VAL A 116 16.79 -6.78 -4.99
N GLY A 117 15.75 -7.51 -5.40
CA GLY A 117 15.89 -8.91 -5.82
C GLY A 117 15.99 -9.86 -4.63
N PRO A 118 16.13 -11.17 -4.88
CA PRO A 118 16.04 -12.18 -3.83
C PRO A 118 16.99 -11.91 -2.66
N CYS A 119 16.44 -11.89 -1.44
CA CYS A 119 17.19 -11.69 -0.21
C CYS A 119 16.64 -12.58 0.92
N THR A 120 17.42 -12.76 1.98
CA THR A 120 17.03 -13.57 3.15
C THR A 120 16.33 -12.70 4.18
N GLU A 121 15.11 -13.04 4.57
CA GLU A 121 14.30 -12.29 5.55
C GLU A 121 15.10 -11.87 6.80
N GLY A 122 15.04 -10.59 7.14
CA GLY A 122 15.72 -10.00 8.30
C GLY A 122 17.25 -9.85 8.16
N ALA A 123 17.86 -10.30 7.06
CA ALA A 123 19.28 -10.09 6.83
C ALA A 123 19.58 -8.62 6.58
N THR A 124 20.58 -8.08 7.27
CA THR A 124 21.12 -6.74 7.01
C THR A 124 21.80 -6.70 5.65
N LEU A 125 21.53 -5.65 4.88
CA LEU A 125 22.09 -5.43 3.55
C LEU A 125 23.19 -4.35 3.59
N PRO A 126 24.07 -4.27 2.57
CA PRO A 126 25.30 -3.47 2.63
C PRO A 126 25.10 -2.00 3.00
N GLU A 127 23.99 -1.40 2.56
CA GLU A 127 23.71 0.02 2.81
C GLU A 127 23.08 0.29 4.17
N GLY A 128 22.75 -0.74 4.95
CA GLY A 128 22.25 -0.63 6.32
C GLY A 128 20.75 -0.81 6.50
N GLY A 129 20.02 -1.19 5.45
CA GLY A 129 18.66 -1.69 5.57
C GLY A 129 18.62 -3.18 5.91
N TYR A 130 17.42 -3.75 5.89
CA TYR A 130 17.23 -5.18 6.06
C TYR A 130 16.20 -5.73 5.07
N CYS A 131 16.42 -6.99 4.69
CA CYS A 131 15.53 -7.70 3.78
C CYS A 131 14.17 -7.97 4.41
N ILE A 132 13.11 -7.70 3.65
CA ILE A 132 11.74 -8.09 3.94
C ILE A 132 11.08 -8.72 2.72
N TRP A 133 10.10 -9.57 2.97
CA TRP A 133 9.27 -10.22 1.94
C TRP A 133 10.08 -10.94 0.86
N GLY A 134 11.27 -11.44 1.23
CA GLY A 134 12.16 -12.22 0.38
C GLY A 134 12.76 -11.54 -0.86
N GLN A 135 12.42 -10.27 -1.14
CA GLN A 135 12.91 -9.55 -2.33
C GLN A 135 12.94 -8.02 -2.21
N PHE A 136 12.58 -7.49 -1.04
CA PHE A 136 12.57 -6.07 -0.77
C PHE A 136 13.51 -5.74 0.38
N GLU A 137 13.91 -4.49 0.47
CA GLU A 137 14.69 -3.95 1.56
C GLU A 137 13.94 -2.79 2.21
N THR A 138 13.79 -2.84 3.54
CA THR A 138 13.47 -1.65 4.32
C THR A 138 14.72 -0.79 4.41
N ILE A 139 14.75 0.30 3.64
CA ILE A 139 15.88 1.25 3.63
C ILE A 139 15.74 2.32 4.71
N MET A 140 14.53 2.53 5.24
CA MET A 140 14.32 3.38 6.40
C MET A 140 13.13 2.87 7.18
N ASP A 141 13.28 2.78 8.50
CA ASP A 141 12.13 2.80 9.39
C ASP A 141 12.40 3.58 10.67
N GLN A 142 11.34 4.20 11.16
CA GLN A 142 11.32 4.86 12.46
C GLN A 142 9.90 4.91 13.01
N GLY A 143 9.78 5.01 14.33
CA GLY A 143 8.48 5.04 14.96
C GLY A 143 8.51 5.09 16.47
N ILE A 144 7.31 5.07 17.06
CA ILE A 144 7.07 4.86 18.48
C ILE A 144 6.09 3.70 18.58
N ASP A 145 6.44 2.66 19.34
CA ASP A 145 5.52 1.56 19.66
C ASP A 145 5.31 1.51 21.18
N LEU A 146 4.17 2.02 21.63
CA LEU A 146 3.85 2.05 23.05
C LEU A 146 3.62 0.65 23.66
N ASN A 147 3.51 -0.41 22.85
CA ASN A 147 3.32 -1.78 23.32
C ASN A 147 4.63 -2.53 23.55
N SER A 148 5.71 -2.17 22.84
CA SER A 148 7.02 -2.83 22.96
C SER A 148 8.06 -1.93 23.61
N GLU A 149 8.25 -0.71 23.09
CA GLU A 149 9.17 0.28 23.63
C GLU A 149 8.62 1.70 23.43
N PRO A 150 8.17 2.39 24.50
CA PRO A 150 7.50 3.69 24.40
C PRO A 150 8.47 4.85 24.12
N ILE A 151 9.55 4.59 23.38
CA ILE A 151 10.54 5.55 22.93
C ILE A 151 10.54 5.61 21.40
N HIS A 152 11.00 6.73 20.86
CA HIS A 152 11.22 6.83 19.42
C HIS A 152 12.43 5.99 19.01
N SER A 153 12.22 5.09 18.06
CA SER A 153 13.19 4.10 17.61
C SER A 153 13.40 4.20 16.10
N TRP A 154 14.60 3.81 15.66
CA TRP A 154 14.98 3.62 14.26
C TRP A 154 15.61 2.24 14.13
N TYR A 155 15.10 1.37 13.25
CA TYR A 155 15.75 0.09 12.97
C TYR A 155 16.55 0.10 11.67
N ALA A 156 16.12 0.86 10.67
CA ALA A 156 16.85 1.05 9.42
C ALA A 156 17.05 2.54 9.08
N HIS A 157 18.25 2.87 8.61
CA HIS A 157 18.54 4.15 7.96
C HIS A 157 19.69 3.95 6.98
N ALA A 158 19.37 3.33 5.85
CA ALA A 158 20.34 3.07 4.79
C ALA A 158 21.00 4.37 4.29
N ASN A 159 22.24 4.32 3.81
CA ASN A 159 22.92 5.54 3.35
C ASN A 159 23.22 5.50 1.85
N PRO A 160 22.33 6.02 0.98
CA PRO A 160 21.20 6.93 1.27
C PRO A 160 19.83 6.24 1.48
N THR A 161 18.80 6.95 1.98
CA THR A 161 17.41 6.41 2.15
C THR A 161 16.37 6.99 1.17
N GLY A 162 16.81 7.59 0.07
CA GLY A 162 15.93 8.20 -0.93
C GLY A 162 15.66 7.27 -2.10
N TYR A 163 14.40 7.13 -2.53
CA TYR A 163 14.04 6.26 -3.67
C TYR A 163 14.78 6.59 -4.97
N GLY A 164 15.20 7.83 -5.18
CA GLY A 164 15.98 8.25 -6.35
C GLY A 164 17.50 8.29 -6.14
N SER A 165 17.97 7.96 -4.94
CA SER A 165 19.40 7.99 -4.59
C SER A 165 19.91 6.63 -4.09
N TYR A 166 19.03 5.73 -3.66
CA TYR A 166 19.38 4.37 -3.26
C TYR A 166 20.02 3.63 -4.45
N PRO A 167 21.17 2.95 -4.26
CA PRO A 167 21.95 2.35 -5.34
C PRO A 167 21.31 1.13 -6.00
#